data_AF-A0A1W2AV08-F1
#
_entry.id   AF-A0A1W2AV08-F1
#
_cell.length_a   1.000
_cell.length_b   1.000
_cell.length_c   1.000
_cell.angle_alpha   90.00
_cell.angle_beta   90.00
_cell.angle_gamma   90.00
#
_symmetry.space_group_name_H-M   'P 1'
#
loop_
_entity.id
_entity.type
_entity.pdbx_description
1 polymer ?
#
loop_
_entity_poly.entity_id
_entity_poly.type
_entity_poly.pdbx_seq_one_letter_code
_entity_poly.pdbx_strand_id
1 'polypeptide(L)'
;MNFVAIDFETANRDPASACSLGLIVVKDGVITEQKQWLIQPPNLSFDYRHIKIHGITPELVKDAPTFDLIWEDIKSCIDNQVIVAHNAPFDVNVLHNAAAAYSLKLPSFKSLCTVELSRRAWPELKNHQLSTVAGSLGLDLDHHNSKSDALVCANIVMSACGYLNIKQICDCFNYLDMQSDVETFKYDRDFWDEQGFEIHTTEDQVKRQKSASKVSLESINTESKIAVINGYNVTLESCTCRDFSIRRLPCKHMYKLAQDLKVFDMSKLQQKSAENIESTACTIKININMDDIIYNVINDHTDKLLSGKIQKDEFIAGILRLVSGMKT
;
A
#
# COMPACT_ATOMS: atom_id res chain seq x y z
N MET A 1 20.86 0.67 -17.84
CA MET A 1 19.89 0.91 -16.74
C MET A 1 20.64 1.56 -15.59
N ASN A 2 20.29 2.80 -15.22
CA ASN A 2 21.03 3.62 -14.25
C ASN A 2 20.10 4.05 -13.12
N PHE A 3 20.46 3.81 -11.86
CA PHE A 3 19.69 4.24 -10.69
C PHE A 3 20.53 4.13 -9.42
N VAL A 4 20.01 4.65 -8.31
CA VAL A 4 20.61 4.53 -6.98
C VAL A 4 19.62 3.88 -6.04
N ALA A 5 19.99 2.77 -5.40
CA ALA A 5 19.19 2.20 -4.32
C ALA A 5 19.66 2.74 -2.97
N ILE A 6 18.71 3.08 -2.10
CA ILE A 6 18.97 3.56 -0.75
C ILE A 6 18.13 2.79 0.26
N ASP A 7 18.60 2.78 1.50
CA ASP A 7 17.85 2.30 2.66
C ASP A 7 18.35 3.04 3.91
N PHE A 8 17.43 3.56 4.71
CA PHE A 8 17.73 4.27 5.96
C PHE A 8 17.30 3.47 7.19
N GLU A 9 18.14 3.54 8.22
CA GLU A 9 17.74 3.22 9.60
C GLU A 9 17.58 4.51 10.40
N THR A 10 16.57 4.56 11.27
CA THR A 10 16.28 5.73 12.12
C THR A 10 16.43 5.40 13.61
N ALA A 11 16.94 6.35 14.37
CA ALA A 11 17.12 6.20 15.82
C ALA A 11 15.78 6.07 16.57
N ASN A 12 14.75 6.75 16.06
CA ASN A 12 13.41 6.75 16.62
C ASN A 12 12.36 7.07 15.52
N ARG A 13 11.14 7.44 15.93
CA ARG A 13 10.03 7.75 15.01
C ARG A 13 10.18 9.06 14.23
N ASP A 14 11.06 9.95 14.66
CA ASP A 14 11.36 11.19 13.96
C ASP A 14 12.11 10.88 12.66
N PRO A 15 11.56 11.24 11.49
CA PRO A 15 12.22 11.02 10.21
C PRO A 15 13.55 11.77 10.05
N ALA A 16 13.83 12.82 10.83
CA ALA A 16 15.12 13.50 10.85
C ALA A 16 16.20 12.71 11.62
N SER A 17 15.82 11.63 12.31
CA SER A 17 16.72 10.86 13.18
C SER A 17 17.50 9.75 12.47
N ALA A 18 17.79 9.91 11.18
CA ALA A 18 18.60 8.96 10.41
C ALA A 18 19.91 8.64 11.16
N CYS A 19 20.16 7.35 11.39
CA CYS A 19 21.35 6.88 12.11
C CYS A 19 22.23 5.94 11.26
N SER A 20 21.72 5.45 10.13
CA SER A 20 22.51 4.79 9.09
C SER A 20 21.88 4.99 7.71
N LEU A 21 22.73 5.00 6.67
CA LEU A 21 22.32 5.02 5.27
C LEU A 21 23.14 4.01 4.47
N GLY A 22 22.46 3.10 3.79
CA GLY A 22 23.02 2.27 2.72
C GLY A 22 22.75 2.90 1.37
N LEU A 23 23.74 2.89 0.48
CA LEU A 23 23.61 3.46 -0.87
C LEU A 23 24.33 2.59 -1.89
N ILE A 24 23.61 2.21 -2.95
CA ILE A 24 24.12 1.35 -4.02
C ILE A 24 23.91 2.07 -5.35
N VAL A 25 25.00 2.31 -6.07
CA VAL A 25 24.94 2.93 -7.40
C VAL A 25 24.97 1.83 -8.45
N VAL A 26 23.97 1.84 -9.33
CA VAL A 26 23.89 0.95 -10.49
C VAL A 26 24.08 1.76 -11.76
N LYS A 27 25.09 1.41 -12.55
CA LYS A 27 25.35 1.98 -13.88
C LYS A 27 25.34 0.87 -14.91
N ASP A 28 24.59 1.06 -15.98
CA ASP A 28 24.41 0.13 -17.08
C ASP A 28 24.01 -1.29 -16.64
N GLY A 29 23.19 -1.38 -15.59
CA GLY A 29 22.74 -2.65 -15.02
C GLY A 29 23.79 -3.37 -14.18
N VAL A 30 24.88 -2.70 -13.82
CA VAL A 30 25.95 -3.24 -12.98
C VAL A 30 26.10 -2.36 -11.74
N ILE A 31 26.27 -2.98 -10.57
CA ILE A 31 26.58 -2.28 -9.34
C ILE A 31 28.01 -1.74 -9.42
N THR A 32 28.17 -0.42 -9.40
CA THR A 32 29.48 0.24 -9.49
C THR A 32 29.99 0.77 -8.16
N GLU A 33 29.09 1.07 -7.21
CA GLU A 33 29.47 1.57 -5.89
C GLU A 33 28.54 1.00 -4.82
N GLN A 34 29.09 0.69 -3.65
CA GLN A 34 28.35 0.30 -2.46
C GLN A 34 28.92 1.07 -1.27
N LYS A 35 28.08 1.90 -0.64
CA LYS A 35 28.46 2.76 0.47
C LYS A 35 27.53 2.53 1.66
N GLN A 36 28.07 2.75 2.84
CA GLN A 36 27.34 2.75 4.08
C GLN A 36 27.90 3.83 4.99
N TRP A 37 27.03 4.61 5.59
CA TRP A 37 27.40 5.57 6.61
C TRP A 37 26.63 5.27 7.89
N LEU A 38 27.34 5.28 9.02
CA LEU A 38 26.72 5.61 10.29
C LEU A 38 26.56 7.13 10.37
N ILE A 39 25.45 7.58 10.91
CA ILE A 39 25.07 8.98 10.96
C ILE A 39 24.80 9.36 12.40
N GLN A 40 25.41 10.46 12.86
CA GLN A 40 25.01 11.08 14.12
C GLN A 40 23.72 11.89 13.89
N PRO A 41 22.55 11.47 14.41
CA PRO A 41 21.33 12.24 14.27
C PRO A 41 21.40 13.55 15.09
N PRO A 42 20.58 14.57 14.76
CA PRO A 42 20.53 15.84 15.52
C PRO A 42 20.26 15.66 17.03
N ASN A 43 19.60 14.55 17.40
CA ASN A 43 19.37 14.16 18.78
C ASN A 43 19.68 12.66 18.97
N LEU A 44 20.50 12.33 19.98
CA LEU A 44 20.91 10.96 20.32
C LEU A 44 19.86 10.17 21.13
N SER A 45 18.59 10.55 21.08
CA SER A 45 17.48 9.81 21.67
C SER A 45 17.12 8.61 20.80
N PHE A 46 17.40 7.39 21.27
CA PHE A 46 17.07 6.15 20.55
C PHE A 46 15.94 5.40 21.24
N ASP A 47 14.96 4.99 20.45
CA ASP A 47 13.90 4.09 20.91
C ASP A 47 14.45 2.66 20.97
N TYR A 48 14.28 1.98 22.10
CA TYR A 48 14.70 0.57 22.26
C TYR A 48 14.21 -0.36 21.14
N ARG A 49 13.01 -0.09 20.59
CA ARG A 49 12.47 -0.88 19.47
C ARG A 49 13.28 -0.74 18.18
N HIS A 50 13.83 0.43 17.88
CA HIS A 50 14.67 0.65 16.70
C HIS A 50 16.04 -0.01 16.89
N ILE A 51 16.67 0.19 18.06
CA ILE A 51 17.92 -0.50 18.43
C ILE A 51 17.76 -2.02 18.29
N LYS A 52 16.64 -2.59 18.75
CA LYS A 52 16.39 -4.04 18.65
C LYS A 52 16.30 -4.54 17.19
N ILE A 53 15.90 -3.68 16.26
CA ILE A 53 15.74 -4.01 14.84
C ILE A 53 17.09 -4.03 14.12
N HIS A 54 17.85 -2.93 14.19
CA HIS A 54 19.07 -2.74 13.39
C HIS A 54 20.38 -2.81 14.21
N GLY A 55 20.30 -2.86 15.55
CA GLY A 55 21.46 -3.01 16.44
C GLY A 55 22.31 -1.75 16.65
N ILE A 56 21.94 -0.61 16.08
CA ILE A 56 22.70 0.66 16.17
C ILE A 56 22.32 1.34 17.48
N THR A 57 23.32 1.63 18.32
CA THR A 57 23.13 2.33 19.59
C THR A 57 23.61 3.78 19.52
N PRO A 58 23.16 4.67 20.44
CA PRO A 58 23.69 6.03 20.53
C PRO A 58 25.22 6.08 20.62
N GLU A 59 25.83 5.15 21.36
CA GLU A 59 27.27 5.09 21.55
C GLU A 59 28.02 4.76 20.26
N LEU A 60 27.41 4.01 19.34
CA LEU A 60 27.99 3.65 18.05
C LEU A 60 28.06 4.84 17.09
N VAL A 61 27.12 5.80 17.23
CA VAL A 61 26.99 6.93 16.30
C VAL A 61 27.34 8.29 16.89
N LYS A 62 27.62 8.39 18.19
CA LYS A 62 27.90 9.68 18.85
C LYS A 62 29.08 10.46 18.25
N ASP A 63 30.03 9.73 17.65
CA ASP A 63 31.23 10.28 17.01
C ASP A 63 31.21 10.08 15.48
N ALA A 64 30.10 9.59 14.92
CA ALA A 64 29.89 9.45 13.48
C ALA A 64 29.65 10.83 12.85
N PRO A 65 29.86 11.00 11.53
CA PRO A 65 29.52 12.26 10.88
C PRO A 65 28.02 12.53 10.95
N THR A 66 27.66 13.81 11.11
CA THR A 66 26.28 14.28 10.93
C THR A 66 25.89 14.25 9.44
N PHE A 67 24.58 14.33 9.16
CA PHE A 67 24.07 14.16 7.80
C PHE A 67 24.62 15.19 6.80
N ASP A 68 24.85 16.43 7.24
CA ASP A 68 25.44 17.51 6.44
C ASP A 68 26.89 17.24 6.03
N LEU A 69 27.67 16.54 6.86
CA LEU A 69 29.07 16.22 6.56
C LEU A 69 29.20 15.15 5.46
N ILE A 70 28.19 14.31 5.27
CA ILE A 70 28.17 13.28 4.21
C ILE A 70 27.30 13.68 3.01
N TRP A 71 26.67 14.86 3.06
CA TRP A 71 25.63 15.25 2.12
C TRP A 71 26.13 15.37 0.69
N GLU A 72 27.29 16.00 0.44
CA GLU A 72 27.77 16.18 -0.92
C GLU A 72 28.09 14.85 -1.61
N ASP A 73 28.57 13.85 -0.87
CA ASP A 73 28.78 12.50 -1.39
C ASP A 73 27.45 11.84 -1.80
N ILE A 74 26.41 11.96 -0.96
CA ILE A 74 25.07 11.44 -1.25
C ILE A 74 24.46 12.17 -2.45
N LYS A 75 24.47 13.51 -2.41
CA LYS A 75 23.89 14.39 -3.44
C LYS A 75 24.52 14.12 -4.81
N SER A 76 25.84 13.92 -4.87
CA SER A 76 26.52 13.58 -6.12
C SER A 76 26.03 12.27 -6.76
N CYS A 77 25.54 11.34 -5.94
CA CYS A 77 25.00 10.07 -6.40
C CYS A 77 23.54 10.20 -6.87
N ILE A 78 22.72 11.00 -6.19
CA ILE A 78 21.27 11.00 -6.40
C ILE A 78 20.76 12.12 -7.33
N ASP A 79 21.57 13.14 -7.64
CA ASP A 79 21.15 14.26 -8.48
C ASP A 79 20.81 13.81 -9.91
N ASN A 80 19.62 14.17 -10.35
CA ASN A 80 18.99 13.77 -11.60
C ASN A 80 18.94 12.25 -11.82
N GLN A 81 18.87 11.46 -10.73
CA GLN A 81 18.73 10.01 -10.78
C GLN A 81 17.33 9.53 -10.42
N VAL A 82 17.09 8.25 -10.68
CA VAL A 82 16.01 7.48 -10.03
C VAL A 82 16.56 6.87 -8.76
N ILE A 83 15.96 7.22 -7.63
CA ILE A 83 16.20 6.61 -6.33
C ILE A 83 15.25 5.43 -6.16
N VAL A 84 15.77 4.31 -5.66
CA VAL A 84 15.04 3.07 -5.44
C VAL A 84 15.09 2.72 -3.96
N ALA A 85 13.97 2.32 -3.38
CA ALA A 85 13.94 1.79 -2.01
C ALA A 85 12.77 0.80 -1.81
N HIS A 86 12.86 -0.03 -0.78
CA HIS A 86 11.80 -0.97 -0.42
C HIS A 86 10.81 -0.30 0.53
N ASN A 87 9.61 0.02 0.02
CA ASN A 87 8.69 0.98 0.63
C ASN A 87 9.24 2.41 0.59
N ALA A 88 9.64 2.85 -0.62
CA ALA A 88 10.27 4.14 -0.90
C ALA A 88 9.66 5.39 -0.24
N PRO A 89 8.33 5.51 0.00
CA PRO A 89 7.80 6.66 0.74
C PRO A 89 8.43 6.86 2.13
N PHE A 90 8.88 5.79 2.79
CA PHE A 90 9.59 5.89 4.07
C PHE A 90 10.96 6.53 3.90
N ASP A 91 11.84 5.93 3.08
CA ASP A 91 13.22 6.39 2.89
C ASP A 91 13.30 7.78 2.28
N VAL A 92 12.40 8.10 1.35
CA VAL A 92 12.30 9.46 0.78
C VAL A 92 11.90 10.45 1.88
N ASN A 93 10.97 10.10 2.77
CA ASN A 93 10.60 10.97 3.88
C ASN A 93 11.78 11.17 4.85
N VAL A 94 12.56 10.13 5.14
CA VAL A 94 13.79 10.26 5.96
C VAL A 94 14.81 11.18 5.28
N LEU A 95 15.10 10.95 3.99
CA LEU A 95 16.00 11.80 3.20
C LEU A 95 15.61 13.28 3.25
N HIS A 96 14.31 13.56 3.05
CA HIS A 96 13.79 14.93 3.08
C HIS A 96 13.98 15.59 4.45
N ASN A 97 13.63 14.91 5.54
CA ASN A 97 13.70 15.48 6.88
C ASN A 97 15.13 15.57 7.41
N ALA A 98 15.98 14.59 7.11
CA ALA A 98 17.41 14.65 7.41
C ALA A 98 18.08 15.82 6.70
N ALA A 99 17.78 16.06 5.41
CA ALA A 99 18.28 17.23 4.70
C ALA A 99 17.75 18.55 5.29
N ALA A 100 16.45 18.61 5.61
CA ALA A 100 15.81 19.80 6.17
C ALA A 100 16.38 20.20 7.54
N ALA A 101 16.74 19.23 8.39
CA ALA A 101 17.33 19.47 9.71
C ALA A 101 18.63 20.31 9.65
N TYR A 102 19.33 20.25 8.51
CA TYR A 102 20.57 21.00 8.27
C TYR A 102 20.41 22.08 7.18
N SER A 103 19.19 22.44 6.80
CA SER A 103 18.90 23.42 5.74
C SER A 103 19.54 23.09 4.39
N LEU A 104 19.68 21.79 4.08
CA LEU A 104 20.29 21.31 2.85
C LEU A 104 19.26 21.31 1.71
N LYS A 105 19.67 21.77 0.54
CA LYS A 105 18.83 21.76 -0.66
C LYS A 105 18.88 20.39 -1.33
N LEU A 106 17.73 19.73 -1.44
CA LEU A 106 17.60 18.48 -2.19
C LEU A 106 17.79 18.72 -3.70
N PRO A 107 18.48 17.81 -4.39
CA PRO A 107 18.54 17.80 -5.84
C PRO A 107 17.21 17.34 -6.46
N SER A 108 17.11 17.40 -7.79
CA SER A 108 15.99 16.77 -8.50
C SER A 108 16.21 15.28 -8.59
N PHE A 109 15.21 14.47 -8.24
CA PHE A 109 15.23 13.02 -8.44
C PHE A 109 13.80 12.49 -8.58
N LYS A 110 13.67 11.26 -9.07
CA LYS A 110 12.42 10.48 -9.00
C LYS A 110 12.60 9.32 -8.04
N SER A 111 11.52 8.79 -7.46
CA SER A 111 11.58 7.62 -6.58
C SER A 111 10.77 6.44 -7.14
N LEU A 112 11.32 5.23 -7.01
CA LEU A 112 10.70 3.97 -7.42
C LEU A 112 10.64 3.02 -6.22
N CYS A 113 9.47 2.40 -6.01
CA CYS A 113 9.24 1.49 -4.90
C CYS A 113 9.37 0.03 -5.32
N THR A 114 10.30 -0.73 -4.71
CA THR A 114 10.50 -2.15 -5.07
C THR A 114 9.33 -3.04 -4.63
N VAL A 115 8.52 -2.61 -3.65
CA VAL A 115 7.27 -3.31 -3.28
C VAL A 115 6.26 -3.26 -4.42
N GLU A 116 6.12 -2.11 -5.08
CA GLU A 116 5.20 -1.94 -6.20
C GLU A 116 5.69 -2.70 -7.43
N LEU A 117 6.98 -2.57 -7.72
CA LEU A 117 7.60 -3.28 -8.83
C LEU A 117 7.52 -4.81 -8.65
N SER A 118 7.82 -5.32 -7.46
CA SER A 118 7.76 -6.77 -7.20
C SER A 118 6.34 -7.33 -7.26
N ARG A 119 5.30 -6.56 -6.93
CA ARG A 119 3.90 -6.98 -7.13
C ARG A 119 3.53 -7.17 -8.58
N ARG A 120 4.12 -6.37 -9.46
CA ARG A 120 3.88 -6.51 -10.89
C ARG A 120 4.71 -7.63 -11.49
N ALA A 121 5.96 -7.77 -11.05
CA ALA A 121 6.82 -8.85 -11.54
C ALA A 121 6.39 -10.23 -11.04
N TRP A 122 6.03 -10.37 -9.76
CA TRP A 122 5.77 -11.65 -9.10
C TRP A 122 4.52 -11.61 -8.22
N PRO A 123 3.32 -11.39 -8.80
CA PRO A 123 2.06 -11.24 -8.04
C PRO A 123 1.70 -12.47 -7.20
N GLU A 124 2.26 -13.64 -7.50
CA GLU A 124 2.04 -14.91 -6.81
C GLU A 124 2.78 -15.03 -5.47
N LEU A 125 3.71 -14.13 -5.16
CA LEU A 125 4.43 -14.17 -3.88
C LEU A 125 3.46 -13.97 -2.72
N LYS A 126 3.63 -14.77 -1.65
CA LYS A 126 2.79 -14.72 -0.43
C LYS A 126 2.66 -13.30 0.15
N ASN A 127 3.70 -12.50 0.01
CA ASN A 127 3.76 -11.07 0.30
C ASN A 127 5.01 -10.47 -0.36
N HIS A 128 5.10 -9.14 -0.31
CA HIS A 128 6.19 -8.38 -0.93
C HIS A 128 7.07 -7.70 0.12
N GLN A 129 7.30 -8.37 1.26
CA GLN A 129 8.33 -7.93 2.21
C GLN A 129 9.72 -8.21 1.62
N LEU A 130 10.71 -7.40 1.99
CA LEU A 130 12.08 -7.47 1.44
C LEU A 130 12.63 -8.89 1.53
N SER A 131 12.52 -9.52 2.71
CA SER A 131 12.96 -10.89 2.96
C SER A 131 12.24 -11.95 2.11
N THR A 132 10.95 -11.78 1.83
CA THR A 132 10.20 -12.70 0.96
C THR A 132 10.69 -12.59 -0.48
N VAL A 133 10.83 -11.37 -1.01
CA VAL A 133 11.28 -11.16 -2.39
C VAL A 133 12.75 -11.57 -2.55
N ALA A 134 13.60 -11.23 -1.58
CA ALA A 134 15.00 -11.66 -1.54
C ALA A 134 15.11 -13.20 -1.59
N GLY A 135 14.36 -13.88 -0.71
CA GLY A 135 14.34 -15.34 -0.66
C GLY A 135 13.85 -15.99 -1.95
N SER A 136 12.81 -15.44 -2.61
CA SER A 136 12.36 -15.98 -3.89
C SER A 136 13.36 -15.80 -5.03
N LEU A 137 14.22 -14.78 -4.94
CA LEU A 137 15.28 -14.52 -5.92
C LEU A 137 16.62 -15.18 -5.56
N GLY A 138 16.70 -15.89 -4.43
CA GLY A 138 17.95 -16.48 -3.95
C GLY A 138 19.01 -15.44 -3.55
N LEU A 139 18.58 -14.26 -3.09
CA LEU A 139 19.47 -13.18 -2.65
C LEU A 139 19.76 -13.30 -1.15
N ASP A 140 21.03 -13.14 -0.78
CA ASP A 140 21.43 -13.02 0.61
C ASP A 140 20.95 -11.70 1.20
N LEU A 141 20.41 -11.77 2.43
CA LEU A 141 19.88 -10.62 3.16
C LEU A 141 20.33 -10.69 4.63
N ASP A 142 21.27 -9.83 4.99
CA ASP A 142 21.48 -9.41 6.38
C ASP A 142 20.46 -8.32 6.71
N HIS A 143 19.30 -8.71 7.24
CA HIS A 143 18.14 -7.82 7.32
C HIS A 143 18.33 -6.72 8.38
N HIS A 144 17.93 -5.49 8.06
CA HIS A 144 18.14 -4.29 8.89
C HIS A 144 19.59 -3.81 8.97
N ASN A 145 20.42 -4.31 8.04
CA ASN A 145 21.67 -3.68 7.70
C ASN A 145 21.43 -2.82 6.46
N SER A 146 21.37 -1.50 6.64
CA SER A 146 21.02 -0.56 5.56
C SER A 146 21.73 -0.79 4.22
N LYS A 147 23.01 -1.18 4.21
CA LYS A 147 23.72 -1.49 2.95
C LYS A 147 23.24 -2.78 2.31
N SER A 148 23.02 -3.82 3.12
CA SER A 148 22.46 -5.10 2.68
C SER A 148 21.05 -4.91 2.12
N ASP A 149 20.19 -4.18 2.83
CA ASP A 149 18.80 -3.94 2.41
C ASP A 149 18.77 -3.10 1.11
N ALA A 150 19.61 -2.07 0.97
CA ALA A 150 19.77 -1.30 -0.27
C ALA A 150 20.31 -2.17 -1.44
N LEU A 151 21.24 -3.09 -1.16
CA LEU A 151 21.78 -4.02 -2.16
C LEU A 151 20.71 -4.99 -2.67
N VAL A 152 19.90 -5.52 -1.77
CA VAL A 152 18.75 -6.34 -2.15
C VAL A 152 17.75 -5.53 -2.96
N CYS A 153 17.47 -4.27 -2.59
CA CYS A 153 16.62 -3.38 -3.39
C CYS A 153 17.13 -3.22 -4.83
N ALA A 154 18.43 -3.00 -5.01
CA ALA A 154 19.02 -2.87 -6.34
C ALA A 154 18.85 -4.15 -7.16
N ASN A 155 19.14 -5.31 -6.56
CA ASN A 155 18.98 -6.60 -7.23
C ASN A 155 17.52 -6.93 -7.56
N ILE A 156 16.56 -6.55 -6.71
CA ILE A 156 15.13 -6.69 -7.00
C ILE A 156 14.76 -5.89 -8.25
N VAL A 157 15.21 -4.64 -8.38
CA VAL A 157 14.94 -3.84 -9.57
C VAL A 157 15.54 -4.48 -10.82
N MET A 158 16.81 -4.89 -10.79
CA MET A 158 17.45 -5.51 -11.95
C MET A 158 16.74 -6.81 -12.36
N SER A 159 16.35 -7.63 -11.38
CA SER A 159 15.63 -8.89 -11.61
C SER A 159 14.22 -8.64 -12.16
N ALA A 160 13.48 -7.71 -11.57
CA ALA A 160 12.12 -7.38 -12.00
C ALA A 160 12.12 -6.75 -13.40
N CYS A 161 13.05 -5.84 -13.69
CA CYS A 161 13.18 -5.26 -15.03
C CYS A 161 13.58 -6.32 -16.06
N GLY A 162 14.48 -7.24 -15.72
CA GLY A 162 14.82 -8.38 -16.59
C GLY A 162 13.60 -9.25 -16.87
N TYR A 163 12.83 -9.60 -15.83
CA TYR A 163 11.61 -10.41 -15.94
C TYR A 163 10.52 -9.72 -16.78
N LEU A 164 10.32 -8.42 -16.57
CA LEU A 164 9.33 -7.59 -17.28
C LEU A 164 9.82 -7.06 -18.63
N ASN A 165 11.05 -7.41 -19.05
CA ASN A 165 11.70 -6.92 -20.27
C ASN A 165 11.79 -5.38 -20.37
N ILE A 166 12.01 -4.72 -19.22
CA ILE A 166 12.22 -3.27 -19.11
C ILE A 166 13.72 -2.96 -19.25
N LYS A 167 14.08 -2.14 -20.23
CA LYS A 167 15.48 -1.79 -20.52
C LYS A 167 15.96 -0.54 -19.79
N GLN A 168 15.09 0.45 -19.63
CA GLN A 168 15.41 1.70 -18.93
C GLN A 168 14.59 1.82 -17.66
N ILE A 169 15.21 2.30 -16.59
CA ILE A 169 14.55 2.45 -15.29
C ILE A 169 13.34 3.42 -15.37
N CYS A 170 13.39 4.39 -16.28
CA CYS A 170 12.29 5.33 -16.47
C CYS A 170 11.03 4.67 -17.04
N ASP A 171 11.16 3.55 -17.74
CA ASP A 171 10.03 2.84 -18.31
C ASP A 171 9.25 2.08 -17.21
N CYS A 172 9.85 1.87 -16.03
CA CYS A 172 9.14 1.36 -14.86
C CYS A 172 7.99 2.28 -14.44
N PHE A 173 8.11 3.60 -14.59
CA PHE A 173 7.04 4.53 -14.25
C PHE A 173 5.83 4.32 -15.15
N ASN A 174 6.05 4.26 -16.46
CA ASN A 174 4.98 3.96 -17.41
C ASN A 174 4.38 2.59 -17.14
N TYR A 175 5.19 1.58 -16.82
CA TYR A 175 4.69 0.23 -16.55
C TYR A 175 3.84 0.15 -15.28
N LEU A 176 4.25 0.86 -14.22
CA LEU A 176 3.48 0.97 -12.99
C LEU A 176 2.17 1.74 -13.23
N ASP A 177 2.20 2.79 -14.04
CA ASP A 177 1.04 3.60 -14.43
C ASP A 177 0.10 2.84 -15.40
N MET A 178 0.60 1.97 -16.28
CA MET A 178 -0.18 1.23 -17.30
C MET A 178 -1.17 0.17 -16.75
N GLN A 179 -1.22 -0.07 -15.43
CA GLN A 179 -2.37 -0.74 -14.82
C GLN A 179 -2.96 0.02 -13.64
N SER A 180 -2.80 1.35 -13.62
CA SER A 180 -3.82 2.21 -13.01
C SER A 180 -5.08 2.35 -13.89
N ASP A 181 -5.23 1.45 -14.88
CA ASP A 181 -6.49 1.16 -15.58
C ASP A 181 -7.41 0.22 -14.77
N VAL A 182 -7.00 -0.21 -13.56
CA VAL A 182 -7.97 -0.14 -12.46
C VAL A 182 -8.03 1.33 -12.13
N GLU A 183 -9.03 2.04 -12.68
CA GLU A 183 -9.32 3.46 -12.45
C GLU A 183 -8.52 3.97 -11.26
N THR A 184 -7.57 4.90 -11.45
CA THR A 184 -7.00 5.64 -10.32
C THR A 184 -8.19 6.11 -9.49
N PHE A 185 -8.51 5.38 -8.42
CA PHE A 185 -9.66 5.66 -7.58
C PHE A 185 -9.23 6.93 -6.86
N LYS A 186 -9.56 8.06 -7.47
CA LYS A 186 -9.46 9.35 -6.81
C LYS A 186 -10.46 9.24 -5.69
N TYR A 187 -9.95 9.24 -4.47
CA TYR A 187 -10.77 9.36 -3.29
C TYR A 187 -11.23 10.81 -3.16
N ASP A 188 -11.94 11.27 -4.19
CA ASP A 188 -12.61 12.56 -4.20
C ASP A 188 -13.78 12.54 -3.21
N ARG A 189 -14.52 13.64 -3.13
CA ARG A 189 -15.62 13.72 -2.16
C ARG A 189 -16.66 12.61 -2.37
N ASP A 190 -16.89 12.20 -3.60
CA ASP A 190 -17.94 11.24 -3.99
C ASP A 190 -17.49 9.78 -3.76
N PHE A 191 -16.17 9.55 -3.67
CA PHE A 191 -15.67 8.29 -3.14
C PHE A 191 -16.07 8.08 -1.68
N TRP A 192 -15.89 9.11 -0.84
CA TRP A 192 -16.13 9.02 0.60
C TRP A 192 -17.61 8.96 0.96
N ASP A 193 -18.51 9.09 -0.01
CA ASP A 193 -19.91 8.73 0.14
C ASP A 193 -20.25 7.40 -0.57
N GLU A 194 -20.80 7.45 -1.76
CA GLU A 194 -21.51 6.37 -2.44
C GLU A 194 -20.57 5.54 -3.31
N GLN A 195 -19.63 6.15 -4.02
CA GLN A 195 -18.79 5.42 -4.99
C GLN A 195 -17.82 4.46 -4.30
N GLY A 196 -17.42 4.76 -3.06
CA GLY A 196 -16.55 3.91 -2.26
C GLY A 196 -17.28 2.82 -1.47
N PHE A 197 -18.61 2.66 -1.58
CA PHE A 197 -19.40 1.78 -0.70
C PHE A 197 -18.86 0.35 -0.62
N GLU A 198 -18.58 -0.29 -1.75
CA GLU A 198 -18.05 -1.65 -1.80
C GLU A 198 -16.69 -1.77 -1.10
N ILE A 199 -15.82 -0.78 -1.29
CA ILE A 199 -14.51 -0.73 -0.64
C ILE A 199 -14.67 -0.54 0.87
N HIS A 200 -15.47 0.44 1.29
CA HIS A 200 -15.69 0.79 2.69
C HIS A 200 -16.35 -0.33 3.50
N THR A 201 -17.12 -1.20 2.86
CA THR A 201 -17.83 -2.31 3.54
C THR A 201 -17.01 -3.58 3.69
N THR A 202 -15.83 -3.68 3.06
CA THR A 202 -14.93 -4.83 3.26
C THR A 202 -14.49 -4.95 4.73
N GLU A 203 -14.32 -6.19 5.22
CA GLU A 203 -13.99 -6.47 6.62
C GLU A 203 -12.73 -5.73 7.08
N ASP A 204 -11.72 -5.68 6.21
CA ASP A 204 -10.44 -5.01 6.43
C ASP A 204 -10.55 -3.49 6.51
N GLN A 205 -11.50 -2.90 5.79
CA GLN A 205 -11.77 -1.47 5.82
C GLN A 205 -12.59 -1.07 7.04
N VAL A 206 -13.56 -1.89 7.43
CA VAL A 206 -14.31 -1.73 8.69
C VAL A 206 -13.39 -1.76 9.91
N LYS A 207 -12.37 -2.63 9.94
CA LYS A 207 -11.34 -2.64 10.99
C LYS A 207 -10.55 -1.33 11.05
N ARG A 208 -10.26 -0.72 9.90
CA ARG A 208 -9.52 0.55 9.79
C ARG A 208 -10.36 1.73 10.21
N GLN A 209 -11.64 1.76 9.84
CA GLN A 209 -12.61 2.74 10.34
C GLN A 209 -12.70 2.71 11.87
N LYS A 210 -12.81 1.51 12.47
CA LYS A 210 -12.77 1.34 13.93
C LYS A 210 -11.46 1.77 14.58
N SER A 211 -10.35 1.67 13.84
CA SER A 211 -9.04 2.12 14.31
C SER A 211 -8.85 3.64 14.18
N ALA A 212 -9.55 4.28 13.22
CA ALA A 212 -9.49 5.71 12.97
C ALA A 212 -9.97 6.53 14.18
N SER A 213 -10.99 6.05 14.89
CA SER A 213 -11.53 6.70 16.11
C SER A 213 -10.54 6.79 17.26
N LYS A 214 -9.45 6.00 17.23
CA LYS A 214 -8.39 5.98 18.25
C LYS A 214 -7.23 6.91 17.93
N VAL A 215 -7.30 7.62 16.81
CA VAL A 215 -6.25 8.52 16.33
C VAL A 215 -6.76 9.95 16.42
N SER A 216 -5.87 10.89 16.73
CA SER A 216 -6.18 12.31 16.85
C SER A 216 -5.55 13.10 15.70
N LEU A 217 -6.29 14.10 15.19
CA LEU A 217 -5.78 15.07 14.24
C LEU A 217 -4.84 16.04 14.97
N GLU A 218 -3.60 16.17 14.49
CA GLU A 218 -2.60 17.05 15.12
C GLU A 218 -2.72 18.48 14.58
N SER A 219 -2.82 18.63 13.27
CA SER A 219 -3.03 19.92 12.61
C SER A 219 -3.69 19.75 11.25
N ILE A 220 -4.33 20.81 10.76
CA ILE A 220 -4.89 20.88 9.40
C ILE A 220 -4.52 22.22 8.78
N ASN A 221 -3.92 22.17 7.59
CA ASN A 221 -3.70 23.34 6.76
C ASN A 221 -4.85 23.40 5.72
N THR A 222 -5.74 24.37 5.90
CA THR A 222 -6.95 24.53 5.09
C THR A 222 -6.67 25.00 3.67
N GLU A 223 -5.57 25.72 3.42
CA GLU A 223 -5.18 26.20 2.09
C GLU A 223 -4.64 25.06 1.22
N SER A 224 -3.74 24.26 1.77
CA SER A 224 -3.16 23.10 1.07
C SER A 224 -4.00 21.83 1.16
N LYS A 225 -5.04 21.81 2.01
CA LYS A 225 -5.89 20.65 2.31
C LYS A 225 -5.09 19.44 2.83
N ILE A 226 -3.98 19.70 3.53
CA ILE A 226 -3.13 18.67 4.14
C ILE A 226 -3.35 18.68 5.65
N ALA A 227 -3.59 17.50 6.21
CA ALA A 227 -3.65 17.24 7.64
C ALA A 227 -2.41 16.46 8.10
N VAL A 228 -2.01 16.66 9.35
CA VAL A 228 -0.98 15.86 10.01
C VAL A 228 -1.65 14.96 11.06
N ILE A 229 -1.42 13.65 10.95
CA ILE A 229 -2.01 12.65 11.84
C ILE A 229 -0.94 11.60 12.17
N ASN A 230 -0.54 11.47 13.45
CA ASN A 230 0.58 10.63 13.90
C ASN A 230 1.89 10.95 13.14
N GLY A 231 2.16 12.22 12.85
CA GLY A 231 3.31 12.64 12.04
C GLY A 231 3.25 12.30 10.54
N TYR A 232 2.13 11.77 10.04
CA TYR A 232 1.93 11.54 8.60
C TYR A 232 1.16 12.68 7.96
N ASN A 233 1.60 13.13 6.79
CA ASN A 233 0.80 13.99 5.90
C ASN A 233 -0.34 13.17 5.28
N VAL A 234 -1.57 13.70 5.38
CA VAL A 234 -2.82 13.05 4.99
C VAL A 234 -3.68 14.03 4.20
N THR A 235 -4.23 13.57 3.08
CA THR A 235 -5.31 14.23 2.33
C THR A 235 -6.46 13.23 2.18
N LEU A 236 -7.61 13.67 1.65
CA LEU A 236 -8.68 12.74 1.29
C LEU A 236 -8.25 11.76 0.19
N GLU A 237 -7.25 12.12 -0.60
CA GLU A 237 -6.74 11.35 -1.74
C GLU A 237 -5.52 10.49 -1.42
N SER A 238 -4.75 10.83 -0.38
CA SER A 238 -3.48 10.14 -0.11
C SER A 238 -3.06 10.20 1.35
N CYS A 239 -2.16 9.29 1.75
CA CYS A 239 -1.50 9.35 3.04
C CYS A 239 -0.06 8.86 2.93
N THR A 240 0.86 9.52 3.63
CA THR A 240 2.29 9.13 3.70
C THR A 240 2.55 7.91 4.59
N CYS A 241 1.51 7.33 5.21
CA CYS A 241 1.68 6.15 6.04
C CYS A 241 1.89 4.86 5.23
N ARG A 242 2.62 3.92 5.83
CA ARG A 242 2.91 2.60 5.24
C ARG A 242 1.67 1.82 4.82
N ASP A 243 0.57 1.93 5.57
CA ASP A 243 -0.67 1.20 5.25
C ASP A 243 -1.27 1.65 3.90
N PHE A 244 -1.19 2.94 3.60
CA PHE A 244 -1.64 3.50 2.33
C PHE A 244 -0.66 3.22 1.19
N SER A 245 0.66 3.43 1.42
CA SER A 245 1.67 3.16 0.39
C SER A 245 1.63 1.72 -0.11
N ILE A 246 1.34 0.78 0.79
CA ILE A 246 1.27 -0.64 0.47
C ILE A 246 -0.07 -0.98 -0.20
N ARG A 247 -1.22 -0.56 0.33
CA ARG A 247 -2.50 -1.10 -0.17
C ARG A 247 -3.13 -0.24 -1.26
N ARG A 248 -2.73 1.03 -1.36
CA ARG A 248 -3.42 2.03 -2.19
C ARG A 248 -4.93 1.98 -1.97
N LEU A 249 -5.31 1.93 -0.69
CA LEU A 249 -6.68 1.90 -0.20
C LEU A 249 -6.76 2.78 1.06
N PRO A 250 -7.94 3.35 1.40
CA PRO A 250 -8.10 4.19 2.58
C PRO A 250 -7.48 3.56 3.82
N CYS A 251 -6.57 4.30 4.45
CA CYS A 251 -5.96 3.90 5.72
C CYS A 251 -6.72 4.53 6.90
N LYS A 252 -6.41 4.11 8.13
CA LYS A 252 -7.04 4.67 9.34
C LYS A 252 -6.91 6.20 9.44
N HIS A 253 -5.81 6.78 8.95
CA HIS A 253 -5.60 8.24 9.00
C HIS A 253 -6.52 8.97 8.02
N MET A 254 -6.73 8.42 6.82
CA MET A 254 -7.65 8.99 5.84
C MET A 254 -9.09 8.91 6.31
N TYR A 255 -9.52 7.79 6.91
CA TYR A 255 -10.84 7.71 7.56
C TYR A 255 -11.00 8.73 8.68
N LYS A 256 -9.96 8.94 9.50
CA LYS A 256 -10.00 9.94 10.57
C LYS A 256 -10.20 11.34 9.99
N LEU A 257 -9.45 11.69 8.95
CA LEU A 257 -9.61 12.96 8.25
C LEU A 257 -11.02 13.10 7.64
N ALA A 258 -11.51 12.06 6.95
CA ALA A 258 -12.82 12.07 6.32
C ALA A 258 -13.98 12.22 7.32
N GLN A 259 -13.86 11.59 8.49
CA GLN A 259 -14.80 11.73 9.61
C GLN A 259 -14.78 13.14 10.20
N ASP A 260 -13.59 13.69 10.45
CA ASP A 260 -13.45 15.04 11.03
C ASP A 260 -13.93 16.14 10.07
N LEU A 261 -13.72 15.95 8.76
CA LEU A 261 -14.27 16.80 7.71
C LEU A 261 -15.75 16.54 7.42
N LYS A 262 -16.36 15.54 8.07
CA LYS A 262 -17.76 15.11 7.90
C LYS A 262 -18.13 14.76 6.45
N VAL A 263 -17.16 14.26 5.69
CA VAL A 263 -17.38 13.77 4.30
C VAL A 263 -17.59 12.26 4.26
N PHE A 264 -17.41 11.55 5.37
CA PHE A 264 -17.62 10.10 5.48
C PHE A 264 -18.42 9.76 6.75
N ASP A 265 -19.50 9.00 6.59
CA ASP A 265 -20.34 8.49 7.68
C ASP A 265 -20.98 7.14 7.31
N MET A 266 -20.49 6.06 7.91
CA MET A 266 -20.96 4.69 7.63
C MET A 266 -22.45 4.49 7.93
N SER A 267 -23.01 5.20 8.91
CA SER A 267 -24.41 5.02 9.27
C SER A 267 -25.34 5.49 8.14
N LYS A 268 -24.96 6.56 7.45
CA LYS A 268 -25.68 7.08 6.28
C LYS A 268 -25.55 6.19 5.05
N LEU A 269 -24.38 5.57 4.86
CA LEU A 269 -24.14 4.66 3.74
C LEU A 269 -24.98 3.38 3.85
N GLN A 270 -25.13 2.84 5.07
CA GLN A 270 -26.01 1.68 5.31
C GLN A 270 -27.49 2.03 5.10
N GLN A 271 -27.94 3.21 5.53
CA GLN A 271 -29.32 3.68 5.30
C GLN A 271 -29.64 3.83 3.81
N LYS A 272 -28.78 4.50 3.03
CA LYS A 272 -28.96 4.64 1.56
C LYS A 272 -28.97 3.30 0.83
N SER A 273 -28.16 2.32 1.26
CA SER A 273 -28.20 0.97 0.68
C SER A 273 -29.53 0.26 0.95
N ALA A 274 -30.10 0.42 2.15
CA ALA A 274 -31.41 -0.13 2.50
C ALA A 274 -32.55 0.56 1.74
N GLU A 275 -32.50 1.89 1.61
CA GLU A 275 -33.46 2.69 0.83
C GLU A 275 -33.40 2.37 -0.68
N ASN A 276 -32.20 2.14 -1.23
CA ASN A 276 -32.04 1.69 -2.62
C ASN A 276 -32.54 0.26 -2.85
N ILE A 277 -32.37 -0.64 -1.88
CA ILE A 277 -32.98 -1.98 -1.93
C ILE A 277 -34.50 -1.88 -1.88
N GLU A 278 -35.06 -1.03 -1.01
CA GLU A 278 -36.50 -0.79 -0.93
C GLU A 278 -37.08 -0.11 -2.17
N SER A 279 -36.38 0.86 -2.79
CA SER A 279 -36.82 1.55 -4.00
C SER A 279 -36.73 0.65 -5.24
N THR A 280 -35.69 -0.19 -5.33
CA THR A 280 -35.53 -1.20 -6.39
C THR A 280 -36.59 -2.30 -6.22
N ALA A 281 -36.86 -2.74 -4.99
CA ALA A 281 -37.96 -3.67 -4.68
C ALA A 281 -39.36 -3.08 -4.95
N CYS A 282 -39.53 -1.76 -4.82
CA CYS A 282 -40.77 -1.06 -5.16
C CYS A 282 -40.93 -0.87 -6.69
N THR A 283 -39.82 -0.75 -7.42
CA THR A 283 -39.80 -0.68 -8.89
C THR A 283 -39.99 -2.07 -9.53
N ILE A 284 -39.55 -3.14 -8.87
CA ILE A 284 -39.74 -4.55 -9.26
C ILE A 284 -41.16 -5.06 -8.92
N LYS A 285 -42.03 -4.23 -8.33
CA LYS A 285 -43.41 -4.60 -8.00
C LYS A 285 -44.39 -4.66 -9.18
N ILE A 286 -43.92 -4.72 -10.43
CA ILE A 286 -44.74 -5.16 -11.56
C ILE A 286 -43.91 -6.12 -12.45
N ASN A 287 -44.46 -7.33 -12.62
CA ASN A 287 -44.16 -8.35 -13.64
C ASN A 287 -43.21 -9.53 -13.32
N ILE A 288 -43.43 -10.25 -12.22
CA ILE A 288 -43.00 -11.66 -12.14
C ILE A 288 -44.24 -12.53 -11.97
N ASN A 289 -44.58 -13.27 -13.02
CA ASN A 289 -45.69 -14.22 -13.02
C ASN A 289 -45.29 -15.47 -12.23
N MET A 290 -46.10 -15.88 -11.26
CA MET A 290 -45.79 -16.95 -10.31
C MET A 290 -45.56 -18.32 -11.02
N ASP A 291 -46.09 -18.46 -12.23
CA ASP A 291 -45.92 -19.65 -13.09
C ASP A 291 -44.48 -19.83 -13.61
N ASP A 292 -43.73 -18.74 -13.82
CA ASP A 292 -42.36 -18.80 -14.37
C ASP A 292 -41.35 -19.32 -13.35
N ILE A 293 -41.58 -19.08 -12.06
CA ILE A 293 -40.71 -19.58 -10.98
C ILE A 293 -40.89 -21.09 -10.83
N ILE A 294 -42.13 -21.58 -10.89
CA ILE A 294 -42.42 -23.01 -10.82
C ILE A 294 -41.81 -23.72 -12.03
N TYR A 295 -41.98 -23.16 -13.23
CA TYR A 295 -41.46 -23.72 -14.46
C TYR A 295 -39.92 -23.84 -14.45
N ASN A 296 -39.22 -22.78 -14.04
CA ASN A 296 -37.75 -22.76 -14.03
C ASN A 296 -37.15 -23.71 -12.99
N VAL A 297 -37.77 -23.83 -11.81
CA VAL A 297 -37.29 -24.73 -10.76
C VAL A 297 -37.53 -26.20 -11.10
N ILE A 298 -38.67 -26.51 -11.73
CA ILE A 298 -38.96 -27.87 -12.21
C ILE A 298 -37.99 -28.26 -13.33
N ASN A 299 -37.67 -27.34 -14.25
CA ASN A 299 -36.71 -27.62 -15.32
C ASN A 299 -35.29 -27.86 -14.78
N ASP A 300 -34.80 -27.05 -13.84
CA ASP A 300 -33.49 -27.26 -13.23
C ASP A 300 -33.38 -28.62 -12.51
N HIS A 301 -34.44 -29.04 -11.81
CA HIS A 301 -34.45 -30.37 -11.18
C HIS A 301 -34.56 -31.51 -12.22
N THR A 302 -35.28 -31.29 -13.32
CA THR A 302 -35.44 -32.28 -14.40
C THR A 302 -34.13 -32.47 -15.15
N ASP A 303 -33.41 -31.39 -15.45
CA ASP A 303 -32.09 -31.43 -16.07
C ASP A 303 -31.06 -32.14 -15.19
N LYS A 304 -31.14 -31.96 -13.87
CA LYS A 304 -30.31 -32.69 -12.89
C LYS A 304 -30.63 -34.19 -12.87
N LEU A 305 -31.91 -34.58 -12.99
CA LEU A 305 -32.31 -35.98 -13.07
C LEU A 305 -31.85 -36.63 -14.39
N LEU A 306 -32.06 -35.95 -15.52
CA LEU A 306 -31.68 -36.45 -16.86
C LEU A 306 -30.16 -36.53 -17.03
N SER A 307 -29.40 -35.63 -16.41
CA SER A 307 -27.94 -35.69 -16.37
C SER A 307 -27.36 -36.67 -15.34
N GLY A 308 -28.22 -37.41 -14.61
CA GLY A 308 -27.82 -38.39 -13.60
C GLY A 308 -27.20 -37.78 -12.34
N LYS A 309 -27.30 -36.46 -12.15
CA LYS A 309 -26.75 -35.74 -10.99
C LYS A 309 -27.56 -35.98 -9.71
N ILE A 310 -28.81 -36.41 -9.83
CA ILE A 310 -29.67 -36.80 -8.71
C ILE A 310 -30.41 -38.09 -9.05
N GLN A 311 -30.74 -38.89 -8.03
CA GLN A 311 -31.54 -40.09 -8.21
C GLN A 311 -33.05 -39.76 -8.23
N LYS A 312 -33.86 -40.67 -8.79
CA LYS A 312 -35.32 -40.49 -8.94
C LYS A 312 -36.02 -40.16 -7.61
N ASP A 313 -35.56 -40.77 -6.52
CA ASP A 313 -36.16 -40.57 -5.19
C ASP A 313 -35.81 -39.18 -4.60
N GLU A 314 -34.61 -38.65 -4.88
CA GLU A 314 -34.22 -37.29 -4.51
C GLU A 314 -34.99 -36.24 -5.33
N PHE A 315 -35.22 -36.51 -6.61
CA PHE A 315 -36.05 -35.64 -7.45
C PHE A 315 -37.48 -35.55 -6.92
N ILE A 316 -38.11 -36.68 -6.60
CA ILE A 316 -39.48 -36.72 -6.04
C ILE A 316 -39.54 -35.96 -4.70
N ALA A 317 -38.55 -36.14 -3.82
CA ALA A 317 -38.48 -35.45 -2.54
C ALA A 317 -38.24 -33.92 -2.68
N GLY A 318 -37.55 -33.48 -3.73
CA GLY A 318 -37.34 -32.06 -4.05
C GLY A 318 -38.64 -31.39 -4.52
N ILE A 319 -39.36 -32.03 -5.44
CA ILE A 319 -40.64 -31.54 -5.95
C ILE A 319 -41.70 -31.47 -4.83
N LEU A 320 -41.79 -32.49 -3.96
CA LEU A 320 -42.73 -32.48 -2.84
C LEU A 320 -42.45 -31.35 -1.83
N ARG A 321 -41.17 -31.02 -1.58
CA ARG A 321 -40.79 -29.89 -0.72
C ARG A 321 -41.22 -28.55 -1.31
N LEU A 322 -41.04 -28.37 -2.62
CA LEU A 322 -41.50 -27.17 -3.34
C LEU A 322 -43.00 -27.01 -3.23
N VAL A 323 -43.77 -28.07 -3.47
CA VAL A 323 -45.24 -28.04 -3.37
C VAL A 323 -45.70 -27.79 -1.92
N SER A 324 -44.98 -28.30 -0.93
CA SER A 324 -45.31 -28.08 0.49
C SER A 324 -44.99 -26.67 1.00
N GLY A 325 -43.92 -26.04 0.50
CA GLY A 325 -43.54 -24.67 0.83
C GLY A 325 -44.40 -23.59 0.17
N MET A 326 -45.27 -23.97 -0.77
CA MET A 326 -46.24 -23.07 -1.42
C MET A 326 -47.59 -23.00 -0.70
N LYS A 327 -47.81 -23.79 0.36
CA LYS A 327 -49.05 -23.80 1.15
C LYS A 327 -48.97 -23.03 2.48
N THR A 328 -47.90 -22.29 2.72
CA THR A 328 -47.69 -21.41 3.89
C THR A 328 -47.38 -20.01 3.43
#